data_AF-A0A3D1KG21-F1
#
_entry.id   AF-A0A3D1KG21-F1
#
_cell.length_a   1.000
_cell.length_b   1.000
_cell.length_c   1.000
_cell.angle_alpha   90.00
_cell.angle_beta   90.00
_cell.angle_gamma   90.00
#
_symmetry.space_group_name_H-M   'P 1'
#
loop_
_entity.id
_entity.type
_entity.pdbx_description
1 polymer ?
#
loop_
_entity_poly.entity_id
_entity_poly.type
_entity_poly.pdbx_seq_one_letter_code
_entity_poly.pdbx_strand_id
1 'polypeptide(L)'
;MQCCSKKAVYIMISENHVTQKTMKKETTIIVLMLMLCSSMSSPAFAQSYTSLWKEVKTFMKDDLPKSALKSVDKIIARAHKNGDGGQLIVGLLTRRQLSGQISPDSATAMIPAIERYMEEEQRAEMKSLYHVVLGELYQTDNAHLNEQAPLKSIEHYCRAMDNPELLSKAKAGTYIPFVIESGSDSK
;
A
#
# COMPACT_ATOMS: atom_id res chain seq x y z
N MET A 1 -8.50 83.86 -14.88
CA MET A 1 -8.72 82.70 -13.99
C MET A 1 -8.67 81.41 -14.83
N GLN A 2 -7.50 80.81 -15.10
CA GLN A 2 -7.46 79.58 -15.93
C GLN A 2 -6.26 78.65 -15.68
N CYS A 3 -5.56 78.80 -14.54
CA CYS A 3 -4.36 78.01 -14.25
C CYS A 3 -4.58 76.79 -13.32
N CYS A 4 -5.70 76.73 -12.58
CA CYS A 4 -5.94 75.64 -11.61
C CYS A 4 -6.52 74.35 -12.22
N SER A 5 -7.22 74.41 -13.36
CA SER A 5 -7.96 73.24 -13.87
C SER A 5 -7.06 72.20 -14.57
N LYS A 6 -6.02 72.63 -15.31
CA LYS A 6 -5.16 71.70 -16.08
C LYS A 6 -4.26 70.82 -15.21
N LYS A 7 -3.80 71.33 -14.05
CA LYS A 7 -2.97 70.56 -13.10
C LYS A 7 -3.75 69.42 -12.45
N ALA A 8 -5.02 69.68 -12.08
CA ALA A 8 -5.86 68.66 -11.45
C ALA A 8 -6.17 67.48 -12.39
N VAL A 9 -6.44 67.77 -13.67
CA VAL A 9 -6.70 66.72 -14.68
C VAL A 9 -5.44 65.87 -14.95
N TYR A 10 -4.26 66.49 -14.98
CA TYR A 10 -3.01 65.77 -15.23
C TYR A 10 -2.61 64.84 -14.06
N ILE A 11 -2.85 65.27 -12.82
CA ILE A 11 -2.59 64.47 -11.61
C ILE A 11 -3.54 63.26 -11.53
N MET A 12 -4.83 63.45 -11.85
CA MET A 12 -5.81 62.35 -11.86
C MET A 12 -5.52 61.29 -12.94
N ILE A 13 -4.99 61.70 -14.10
CA ILE A 13 -4.61 60.76 -15.16
C ILE A 13 -3.33 60.01 -14.80
N SER A 14 -2.33 60.68 -14.20
CA SER A 14 -1.07 60.02 -13.82
C SER A 14 -1.26 59.00 -12.69
N GLU A 15 -2.11 59.30 -11.70
CA GLU A 15 -2.42 58.38 -10.59
C GLU A 15 -3.19 57.13 -11.06
N ASN A 16 -4.12 57.29 -12.02
CA ASN A 16 -4.89 56.18 -12.59
C ASN A 16 -4.03 55.26 -13.50
N HIS A 17 -3.06 55.85 -14.22
CA HIS A 17 -2.08 55.08 -15.00
C HIS A 17 -1.09 54.30 -14.11
N VAL A 18 -0.72 54.83 -12.95
CA VAL A 18 0.16 54.15 -11.98
C VAL A 18 -0.56 53.00 -11.28
N THR A 19 -1.82 53.17 -10.89
CA THR A 19 -2.66 52.12 -10.26
C THR A 19 -3.04 50.98 -11.21
N GLN A 20 -3.28 51.26 -12.50
CA GLN A 20 -3.47 50.22 -13.52
C GLN A 20 -2.21 49.35 -13.74
N LYS A 21 -1.02 49.93 -13.56
CA LYS A 21 0.26 49.27 -13.83
C LYS A 21 0.72 48.38 -12.66
N THR A 22 0.35 48.72 -11.43
CA THR A 22 0.70 47.95 -10.22
C THR A 22 -0.11 46.66 -10.09
N MET A 23 -1.39 46.63 -10.48
CA MET A 23 -2.22 45.42 -10.37
C MET A 23 -1.78 44.28 -11.31
N LYS A 24 -1.23 44.59 -12.49
CA LYS A 24 -0.82 43.56 -13.48
C LYS A 24 0.45 42.80 -13.07
N LYS A 25 1.39 43.45 -12.35
CA LYS A 25 2.67 42.81 -11.97
C LYS A 25 2.49 41.82 -10.81
N GLU A 26 1.65 42.15 -9.83
CA GLU A 26 1.39 41.33 -8.63
C GLU A 26 0.61 40.05 -9.01
N THR A 27 -0.38 40.20 -9.89
CA THR A 27 -1.19 39.06 -10.37
C THR A 27 -0.38 38.08 -11.21
N THR A 28 0.63 38.57 -11.95
CA THR A 28 1.53 37.73 -12.76
C THR A 28 2.42 36.83 -11.90
N ILE A 29 2.87 37.32 -10.73
CA ILE A 29 3.71 36.54 -9.80
C ILE A 29 2.90 35.42 -9.15
N ILE A 30 1.64 35.69 -8.78
CA ILE A 30 0.74 34.70 -8.15
C ILE A 30 0.39 33.57 -9.15
N VAL A 31 0.11 33.91 -10.41
CA VAL A 31 -0.14 32.93 -11.48
C VAL A 31 1.11 32.09 -11.79
N LEU A 32 2.30 32.70 -11.77
CA LEU A 32 3.57 31.99 -11.98
C LEU A 32 3.90 31.03 -10.81
N MET A 33 3.60 31.40 -9.57
CA MET A 33 3.73 30.51 -8.39
C MET A 33 2.75 29.32 -8.45
N LEU A 34 1.49 29.56 -8.86
CA LEU A 34 0.50 28.50 -9.05
C LEU A 34 0.88 27.51 -10.17
N MET A 35 1.53 27.99 -11.24
CA MET A 35 2.02 27.15 -12.34
C MET A 35 3.21 26.27 -11.94
N LEU A 36 4.09 26.74 -11.05
CA LEU A 36 5.22 25.96 -10.54
C LEU A 36 4.79 24.84 -9.58
N CYS A 37 3.65 24.95 -8.90
CA CYS A 37 3.14 23.90 -8.00
C CYS A 37 2.48 22.73 -8.75
N SER A 38 2.13 22.89 -10.03
CA SER A 38 1.46 21.84 -10.84
C SER A 38 2.39 20.86 -11.54
N SER A 39 3.71 21.10 -11.58
CA SER A 39 4.67 20.22 -12.28
C SER A 39 5.26 19.09 -11.42
N MET A 40 4.82 18.96 -10.17
CA MET A 40 5.27 17.89 -9.25
C MET A 40 4.18 16.84 -9.00
N SER A 41 3.38 16.55 -10.02
CA SER A 41 2.70 15.26 -10.11
C SER A 41 3.55 14.33 -10.96
N SER A 42 4.70 13.91 -10.42
CA SER A 42 5.29 12.66 -10.88
C SER A 42 4.20 11.61 -10.74
N PRO A 43 3.77 10.89 -11.80
CA PRO A 43 3.07 9.66 -11.59
C PRO A 43 4.11 8.74 -10.93
N ALA A 44 4.16 8.74 -9.59
CA ALA A 44 4.64 7.58 -8.87
C ALA A 44 3.85 6.44 -9.49
N PHE A 45 4.52 5.65 -10.33
CA PHE A 45 3.91 4.60 -11.13
C PHE A 45 2.97 3.87 -10.19
N ALA A 46 1.65 4.01 -10.39
CA ALA A 46 0.70 3.35 -9.53
C ALA A 46 0.82 1.86 -9.86
N GLN A 47 1.83 1.19 -9.30
CA GLN A 47 2.19 -0.17 -9.63
C GLN A 47 0.96 -1.01 -9.31
N SER A 48 0.29 -1.53 -10.32
CA SER A 48 -0.84 -2.41 -10.10
C SER A 48 -0.37 -3.66 -9.36
N TYR A 49 -1.26 -4.34 -8.66
CA TYR A 49 -0.96 -5.64 -8.06
C TYR A 49 -0.40 -6.60 -9.11
N THR A 50 -0.91 -6.58 -10.34
CA THR A 50 -0.39 -7.36 -11.47
C THR A 50 1.10 -7.12 -11.73
N SER A 51 1.53 -5.86 -11.70
CA SER A 51 2.95 -5.50 -11.91
C SER A 51 3.81 -5.98 -10.74
N LEU A 52 3.36 -5.77 -9.50
CA LEU A 52 4.07 -6.23 -8.30
C LEU A 52 4.20 -7.76 -8.25
N TRP A 53 3.12 -8.48 -8.56
CA TRP A 53 3.16 -9.94 -8.64
C TRP A 53 4.05 -10.45 -9.78
N LYS A 54 4.13 -9.72 -10.91
CA LYS A 54 5.09 -10.03 -11.97
C LYS A 54 6.53 -9.88 -11.47
N GLU A 55 6.82 -8.83 -10.71
CA GLU A 55 8.13 -8.61 -10.07
C GLU A 55 8.48 -9.75 -9.09
N VAL A 56 7.54 -10.16 -8.24
CA VAL A 56 7.70 -11.33 -7.35
C VAL A 56 8.05 -12.59 -8.15
N LYS A 57 7.28 -12.91 -9.20
CA LYS A 57 7.53 -14.10 -10.04
C LYS A 57 8.90 -14.06 -10.71
N THR A 58 9.31 -12.90 -11.23
CA THR A 58 10.63 -12.74 -11.85
C THR A 58 11.73 -13.01 -10.84
N PHE A 59 11.69 -12.37 -9.66
CA PHE A 59 12.72 -12.62 -8.64
C PHE A 59 12.74 -14.06 -8.14
N MET A 60 11.60 -14.72 -8.05
CA MET A 60 11.56 -16.13 -7.68
C MET A 60 12.13 -17.04 -8.77
N LYS A 61 11.87 -16.75 -10.04
CA LYS A 61 12.45 -17.48 -11.18
C LYS A 61 13.98 -17.33 -11.22
N ASP A 62 14.49 -16.17 -10.82
CA ASP A 62 15.91 -15.86 -10.82
C ASP A 62 16.62 -16.31 -9.52
N ASP A 63 15.97 -17.11 -8.67
CA ASP A 63 16.49 -17.59 -7.37
C ASP A 63 16.90 -16.45 -6.40
N LEU A 64 16.13 -15.35 -6.40
CA LEU A 64 16.35 -14.17 -5.55
C LEU A 64 15.24 -14.02 -4.50
N PRO A 65 15.12 -14.93 -3.51
CA PRO A 65 14.01 -14.93 -2.54
C PRO A 65 13.96 -13.66 -1.68
N LYS A 66 15.11 -13.05 -1.36
CA LYS A 66 15.15 -11.76 -0.63
C LYS A 66 14.58 -10.60 -1.44
N SER A 67 14.77 -10.58 -2.76
CA SER A 67 14.21 -9.56 -3.64
C SER A 67 12.73 -9.77 -3.88
N ALA A 68 12.31 -11.04 -4.04
CA ALA A 68 10.90 -11.42 -4.07
C ALA A 68 10.18 -10.97 -2.79
N LEU A 69 10.79 -11.20 -1.61
CA LEU A 69 10.25 -10.81 -0.31
C LEU A 69 9.99 -9.29 -0.22
N LYS A 70 10.93 -8.46 -0.68
CA LYS A 70 10.75 -7.00 -0.74
C LYS A 70 9.56 -6.59 -1.61
N SER A 71 9.30 -7.32 -2.69
CA SER A 71 8.17 -7.03 -3.59
C SER A 71 6.84 -7.46 -2.95
N VAL A 72 6.84 -8.58 -2.23
CA VAL A 72 5.69 -9.02 -1.42
C VAL A 72 5.38 -8.02 -0.30
N ASP A 73 6.39 -7.44 0.34
CA ASP A 73 6.19 -6.42 1.38
C ASP A 73 5.49 -5.17 0.85
N LYS A 74 5.81 -4.75 -0.38
CA LYS A 74 5.09 -3.66 -1.06
C LYS A 74 3.61 -4.02 -1.28
N ILE A 75 3.32 -5.27 -1.65
CA ILE A 75 1.95 -5.76 -1.86
C ILE A 75 1.18 -5.73 -0.55
N ILE A 76 1.75 -6.28 0.53
CA ILE A 76 1.13 -6.31 1.87
C ILE A 76 0.85 -4.89 2.35
N ALA A 77 1.83 -3.99 2.28
CA ALA A 77 1.67 -2.60 2.73
C ALA A 77 0.57 -1.88 1.95
N ARG A 78 0.50 -2.08 0.64
CA ARG A 78 -0.54 -1.51 -0.22
C ARG A 78 -1.92 -2.11 0.10
N ALA A 79 -2.00 -3.43 0.24
CA ALA A 79 -3.25 -4.13 0.52
C ALA A 79 -3.83 -3.74 1.88
N HIS A 80 -2.99 -3.66 2.91
CA HIS A 80 -3.39 -3.15 4.20
C HIS A 80 -3.91 -1.71 4.11
N LYS A 81 -3.16 -0.82 3.45
CA LYS A 81 -3.54 0.60 3.28
C LYS A 81 -4.88 0.76 2.56
N ASN A 82 -5.11 -0.01 1.50
CA ASN A 82 -6.30 0.11 0.66
C ASN A 82 -7.50 -0.70 1.18
N GLY A 83 -7.29 -1.61 2.14
CA GLY A 83 -8.32 -2.56 2.56
C GLY A 83 -8.56 -3.70 1.56
N ASP A 84 -7.57 -4.00 0.72
CA ASP A 84 -7.64 -5.08 -0.27
C ASP A 84 -7.37 -6.43 0.42
N GLY A 85 -8.35 -6.93 1.18
CA GLY A 85 -8.20 -8.12 2.03
C GLY A 85 -7.69 -9.37 1.31
N GLY A 86 -8.14 -9.61 0.07
CA GLY A 86 -7.65 -10.73 -0.73
C GLY A 86 -6.16 -10.63 -1.08
N GLN A 87 -5.69 -9.44 -1.45
CA GLN A 87 -4.27 -9.19 -1.72
C GLN A 87 -3.44 -9.28 -0.43
N LEU A 88 -4.01 -8.89 0.70
CA LEU A 88 -3.37 -8.97 2.00
C LEU A 88 -3.07 -10.43 2.38
N ILE A 89 -4.09 -11.31 2.37
CA ILE A 89 -3.91 -12.73 2.73
C ILE A 89 -2.87 -13.38 1.82
N VAL A 90 -3.02 -13.24 0.49
CA VAL A 90 -2.10 -13.86 -0.47
C VAL A 90 -0.67 -13.33 -0.26
N GLY A 91 -0.52 -12.03 -0.01
CA GLY A 91 0.77 -11.41 0.33
C GLY A 91 1.39 -12.02 1.58
N LEU A 92 0.65 -12.10 2.69
CA LEU A 92 1.14 -12.62 3.97
C LEU A 92 1.55 -14.10 3.88
N LEU A 93 0.73 -14.94 3.23
CA LEU A 93 1.05 -16.36 3.06
C LEU A 93 2.28 -16.55 2.15
N THR A 94 2.39 -15.76 1.08
CA THR A 94 3.58 -15.76 0.21
C THR A 94 4.83 -15.33 0.98
N ARG A 95 4.72 -14.29 1.81
CA ARG A 95 5.82 -13.80 2.64
C ARG A 95 6.30 -14.90 3.58
N ARG A 96 5.39 -15.62 4.25
CA ARG A 96 5.75 -16.75 5.11
C ARG A 96 6.50 -17.82 4.32
N GLN A 97 5.97 -18.22 3.16
CA GLN A 97 6.59 -19.24 2.35
C GLN A 97 8.02 -18.86 1.90
N LEU A 98 8.19 -17.64 1.37
CA LEU A 98 9.52 -17.13 0.97
C LEU A 98 10.47 -17.02 2.17
N SER A 99 9.95 -16.66 3.34
CA SER A 99 10.75 -16.58 4.57
C SER A 99 11.22 -17.97 5.00
N GLY A 100 10.34 -18.99 4.91
CA GLY A 100 10.69 -20.38 5.22
C GLY A 100 11.73 -20.98 4.26
N GLN A 101 11.78 -20.54 3.00
CA GLN A 101 12.85 -20.91 2.07
C GLN A 101 14.22 -20.34 2.46
N ILE A 102 14.23 -19.19 3.17
CA ILE A 102 15.46 -18.57 3.68
C ILE A 102 15.88 -19.26 4.97
N SER A 103 14.98 -19.31 5.96
CA SER A 103 15.14 -20.11 7.18
C SER A 103 13.79 -20.30 7.88
N PRO A 104 13.56 -21.44 8.57
CA PRO A 104 12.35 -21.64 9.38
C PRO A 104 12.14 -20.54 10.43
N ASP A 105 13.21 -20.06 11.05
CA ASP A 105 13.19 -18.97 12.04
C ASP A 105 12.75 -17.62 11.45
N SER A 106 13.06 -17.37 10.17
CA SER A 106 12.58 -16.16 9.49
C SER A 106 11.06 -16.18 9.27
N ALA A 107 10.47 -17.37 9.13
CA ALA A 107 9.02 -17.52 8.98
C ALA A 107 8.29 -17.25 10.31
N THR A 108 8.77 -17.80 11.43
CA THR A 108 8.15 -17.56 12.75
C THR A 108 8.27 -16.10 13.20
N ALA A 109 9.35 -15.41 12.83
CA ALA A 109 9.59 -14.01 13.19
C ALA A 109 8.52 -13.01 12.68
N MET A 110 7.68 -13.40 11.71
CA MET A 110 6.60 -12.52 11.23
C MET A 110 5.34 -12.55 12.09
N ILE A 111 5.13 -13.58 12.91
CA ILE A 111 3.90 -13.76 13.71
C ILE A 111 3.65 -12.57 14.64
N PRO A 112 4.64 -12.11 15.45
CA PRO A 112 4.40 -10.97 16.35
C PRO A 112 4.06 -9.66 15.63
N ALA A 113 4.58 -9.48 14.40
CA ALA A 113 4.25 -8.31 13.59
C ALA A 113 2.79 -8.36 13.11
N ILE A 114 2.29 -9.53 12.73
CA ILE A 114 0.90 -9.71 12.30
C ILE A 114 -0.07 -9.58 13.46
N GLU A 115 0.27 -10.12 14.64
CA GLU A 115 -0.52 -9.94 15.87
C GLU A 115 -0.72 -8.44 16.16
N ARG A 116 0.36 -7.65 16.08
CA ARG A 116 0.29 -6.20 16.26
C ARG A 116 -0.59 -5.52 15.21
N TYR A 117 -0.45 -5.86 13.93
CA TYR A 117 -1.32 -5.28 12.88
C TYR A 117 -2.79 -5.62 13.12
N MET A 118 -3.09 -6.84 13.55
CA MET A 118 -4.45 -7.26 13.90
C MET A 118 -5.02 -6.50 15.10
N GLU A 119 -4.20 -6.25 16.13
CA GLU A 119 -4.59 -5.48 17.31
C GLU A 119 -4.89 -4.01 16.98
N GLU A 120 -4.08 -3.41 16.10
CA GLU A 120 -4.22 -2.03 15.65
C GLU A 120 -5.39 -1.86 14.64
N GLU A 121 -5.78 -2.93 13.93
CA GLU A 121 -6.82 -2.92 12.90
C GLU A 121 -8.23 -2.69 13.47
N GLN A 122 -8.91 -1.67 12.92
CA GLN A 122 -10.27 -1.27 13.33
C GLN A 122 -11.34 -1.84 12.39
N ARG A 123 -10.98 -2.20 11.16
CA ARG A 123 -11.91 -2.76 10.18
C ARG A 123 -12.15 -4.23 10.51
N ALA A 124 -13.36 -4.55 10.97
CA ALA A 124 -13.74 -5.91 11.35
C ALA A 124 -13.43 -6.96 10.28
N GLU A 125 -13.66 -6.63 9.00
CA GLU A 125 -13.32 -7.48 7.86
C GLU A 125 -11.83 -7.83 7.84
N MET A 126 -10.96 -6.83 7.80
CA MET A 126 -9.51 -7.02 7.76
C MET A 126 -8.99 -7.76 9.00
N LYS A 127 -9.57 -7.46 10.17
CA LYS A 127 -9.24 -8.15 11.42
C LYS A 127 -9.55 -9.65 11.35
N SER A 128 -10.70 -10.04 10.78
CA SER A 128 -11.05 -11.45 10.55
C SER A 128 -10.05 -12.14 9.62
N LEU A 129 -9.58 -11.45 8.56
CA LEU A 129 -8.56 -11.98 7.66
C LEU A 129 -7.20 -12.18 8.35
N TYR A 130 -6.81 -11.28 9.26
CA TYR A 130 -5.63 -11.49 10.08
C TYR A 130 -5.76 -12.70 11.00
N HIS A 131 -6.94 -12.92 11.60
CA HIS A 131 -7.20 -14.14 12.36
C HIS A 131 -7.04 -15.40 11.50
N VAL A 132 -7.53 -15.43 10.25
CA VAL A 132 -7.29 -16.56 9.34
C VAL A 132 -5.80 -16.81 9.12
N VAL A 133 -5.03 -15.75 8.83
CA VAL A 133 -3.58 -15.86 8.61
C VAL A 133 -2.85 -16.34 9.86
N LEU A 134 -3.17 -15.79 11.04
CA LEU A 134 -2.55 -16.21 12.30
C LEU A 134 -2.88 -17.66 12.64
N GLY A 135 -4.12 -18.10 12.39
CA GLY A 135 -4.52 -19.50 12.54
C GLY A 135 -3.63 -20.43 11.71
N GLU A 136 -3.42 -20.06 10.45
CA GLU A 136 -2.56 -20.79 9.50
C GLU A 136 -1.09 -20.80 9.92
N LEU A 137 -0.54 -19.66 10.34
CA LEU A 137 0.86 -19.55 10.76
C LEU A 137 1.11 -20.39 12.02
N TYR A 138 0.25 -20.28 13.03
CA TYR A 138 0.36 -21.09 14.24
C TYR A 138 0.17 -22.59 13.98
N GLN A 139 -0.65 -22.96 12.99
CA GLN A 139 -0.83 -24.36 12.58
C GLN A 139 0.42 -24.91 11.87
N THR A 140 0.94 -24.15 10.91
CA THR A 140 1.98 -24.61 9.98
C THR A 140 3.39 -24.48 10.58
N ASP A 141 3.62 -23.50 11.45
CA ASP A 141 4.91 -23.27 12.12
C ASP A 141 4.99 -23.89 13.52
N ASN A 142 4.00 -24.70 13.93
CA ASN A 142 3.87 -25.24 15.30
C ASN A 142 5.14 -25.89 15.86
N ALA A 143 5.90 -26.63 15.03
CA ALA A 143 7.11 -27.35 15.43
C ALA A 143 8.28 -26.41 15.75
N HIS A 144 8.19 -25.15 15.34
CA HIS A 144 9.17 -24.10 15.57
C HIS A 144 8.69 -23.04 16.58
N LEU A 145 7.52 -23.28 17.19
CA LEU A 145 6.91 -22.42 18.19
C LEU A 145 6.84 -23.12 19.55
N ASN A 146 6.11 -22.54 20.49
CA ASN A 146 5.88 -23.13 21.81
C ASN A 146 4.71 -24.13 21.80
N GLU A 147 4.56 -24.86 22.90
CA GLU A 147 3.49 -25.85 23.12
C GLU A 147 2.06 -25.30 22.98
N GLN A 148 1.87 -23.98 23.05
CA GLN A 148 0.57 -23.33 22.93
C GLN A 148 0.18 -23.06 21.46
N ALA A 149 1.09 -23.23 20.50
CA ALA A 149 0.82 -22.94 19.09
C ALA A 149 -0.44 -23.64 18.54
N PRO A 150 -0.71 -24.93 18.82
CA PRO A 150 -1.95 -25.57 18.38
C PRO A 150 -3.21 -24.91 18.96
N LEU A 151 -3.17 -24.52 20.24
CA LEU A 151 -4.31 -23.84 20.88
C LEU A 151 -4.54 -22.45 20.29
N LYS A 152 -3.46 -21.69 20.07
CA LYS A 152 -3.54 -20.36 19.43
C LYS A 152 -4.09 -20.46 18.00
N SER A 153 -3.68 -21.47 17.24
CA SER A 153 -4.22 -21.71 15.90
C SER A 153 -5.74 -21.87 15.93
N ILE A 154 -6.25 -22.73 16.83
CA ILE A 154 -7.68 -22.96 17.01
C ILE A 154 -8.39 -21.67 17.43
N GLU A 155 -7.85 -20.93 18.40
CA GLU A 155 -8.44 -19.66 18.86
C GLU A 155 -8.59 -18.66 17.70
N HIS A 156 -7.54 -18.47 16.90
CA HIS A 156 -7.57 -17.56 15.77
C HIS A 156 -8.59 -18.02 14.72
N TYR A 157 -8.68 -19.31 14.39
CA TYR A 157 -9.70 -19.80 13.47
C TYR A 157 -11.12 -19.61 14.02
N CYS A 158 -11.35 -19.85 15.31
CA CYS A 158 -12.63 -19.58 15.96
C CYS A 158 -13.02 -18.10 15.81
N ARG A 159 -12.09 -17.18 16.12
CA ARG A 159 -12.31 -15.73 15.98
C ARG A 159 -12.59 -15.31 14.53
N ALA A 160 -11.92 -15.90 13.56
CA ALA A 160 -12.21 -15.65 12.14
C ALA A 160 -13.64 -16.10 11.78
N MET A 161 -14.09 -17.21 12.36
CA MET A 161 -15.41 -17.81 12.10
C MET A 161 -16.54 -17.22 12.93
N ASP A 162 -16.28 -16.31 13.87
CA ASP A 162 -17.33 -15.59 14.63
C ASP A 162 -18.27 -14.81 13.70
N ASN A 163 -17.78 -14.37 12.53
CA ASN A 163 -18.51 -13.58 11.54
C ASN A 163 -18.13 -14.00 10.11
N PRO A 164 -18.59 -15.16 9.62
CA PRO A 164 -18.15 -15.76 8.36
C PRO A 164 -18.50 -14.90 7.12
N GLU A 165 -19.51 -14.04 7.22
CA GLU A 165 -19.87 -13.08 6.18
C GLU A 165 -18.84 -11.97 5.98
N LEU A 166 -17.94 -11.74 6.94
CA LEU A 166 -16.81 -10.83 6.75
C LEU A 166 -15.77 -11.44 5.81
N LEU A 167 -15.53 -12.75 5.92
CA LEU A 167 -14.58 -13.46 5.08
C LEU A 167 -15.03 -13.51 3.61
N SER A 168 -16.34 -13.61 3.36
CA SER A 168 -16.88 -13.71 2.00
C SER A 168 -16.76 -12.40 1.19
N LYS A 169 -16.48 -11.27 1.85
CA LYS A 169 -16.25 -9.97 1.20
C LYS A 169 -14.86 -9.87 0.58
N ALA A 170 -13.89 -10.57 1.16
CA ALA A 170 -12.53 -10.58 0.66
C ALA A 170 -12.45 -11.35 -0.66
N LYS A 171 -12.20 -10.63 -1.76
CA LYS A 171 -11.90 -11.25 -3.07
C LYS A 171 -10.39 -11.26 -3.29
N ALA A 172 -9.79 -12.44 -3.25
CA ALA A 172 -8.45 -12.64 -3.77
C ALA A 172 -8.56 -13.06 -5.24
N GLY A 173 -8.12 -12.21 -6.16
CA GLY A 173 -7.80 -12.66 -7.52
C GLY A 173 -6.62 -13.64 -7.49
N THR A 174 -6.52 -14.49 -8.52
CA THR A 174 -5.47 -15.50 -8.78
C THR A 174 -4.56 -15.79 -7.58
N TYR A 175 -5.04 -16.64 -6.67
CA TYR A 175 -4.14 -17.38 -5.78
C TYR A 175 -3.12 -18.11 -6.64
N ILE A 176 -1.83 -17.87 -6.41
CA ILE A 176 -0.75 -18.59 -7.09
C ILE A 176 -0.20 -19.57 -6.05
N PRO A 177 -0.76 -20.79 -5.96
CA PRO A 177 -0.11 -21.83 -5.19
C PRO A 177 1.26 -22.07 -5.80
N PHE A 178 2.29 -22.02 -4.97
CA PHE A 178 3.68 -22.25 -5.35
C PHE A 178 4.02 -23.72 -5.56
N VAL A 179 3.04 -24.62 -5.52
CA VAL A 179 3.25 -25.99 -5.97
C VAL A 179 3.45 -25.91 -7.48
N ILE A 180 4.71 -26.07 -7.86
CA ILE A 180 5.23 -26.29 -9.20
C ILE A 180 4.23 -27.15 -9.98
N GLU A 181 3.88 -26.74 -11.20
CA GLU A 181 3.27 -27.65 -12.18
C GLU A 181 4.11 -28.92 -12.21
N SER A 182 3.59 -29.96 -11.54
CA SER A 182 4.23 -31.25 -11.51
C SER A 182 3.96 -31.87 -12.87
N GLY A 183 4.94 -31.79 -13.77
CA GLY A 183 4.97 -32.57 -15.01
C GLY A 183 4.71 -31.79 -16.29
N SER A 184 5.77 -31.24 -16.87
CA SER A 184 5.93 -31.20 -18.33
C SER A 184 7.35 -31.58 -18.70
N ASP A 185 7.81 -32.72 -18.17
CA ASP A 185 8.81 -33.55 -18.83
C ASP A 185 8.07 -34.61 -19.64
N SER A 186 7.93 -34.36 -20.94
CA SER A 186 7.90 -35.38 -22.01
C SER A 186 7.82 -34.69 -23.37
N LYS A 187 8.98 -34.43 -23.98
CA LYS A 187 9.27 -34.68 -25.40
C LYS A 187 10.77 -34.84 -25.59
#